data_AF-A0A8S9LPN0-F1
#
_entry.id   AF-A0A8S9LPN0-F1
#
_cell.length_a   1.000
_cell.length_b   1.000
_cell.length_c   1.000
_cell.angle_alpha   90.00
_cell.angle_beta   90.00
_cell.angle_gamma   90.00
#
_symmetry.space_group_name_H-M   'P 1'
#
loop_
_entity.id
_entity.type
_entity.pdbx_description
1 polymer ?
#
loop_
_entity_poly.entity_id
_entity_poly.type
_entity_poly.pdbx_seq_one_letter_code
_entity_poly.pdbx_strand_id
1 'polypeptide(L)' 'MSYDIVSSVPYHKNNSISGYRSLIFSGDHDMAVPYLGTQAWIRSSLNYSIIDDWRPWMINDQIAGYICAPIFP' A
#
# COMPACT_ATOMS: atom_id res chain seq x y z
N MET A 1 5.32 -30.01 -2.08
CA MET A 1 5.48 -29.13 -3.26
C MET A 1 5.16 -27.73 -2.81
N SER A 2 6.13 -26.83 -2.73
CA SER A 2 5.82 -25.40 -2.52
C SER A 2 5.24 -24.86 -3.83
N TYR A 3 4.12 -24.16 -3.73
CA TYR A 3 3.59 -23.38 -4.84
C TYR A 3 4.15 -21.97 -4.70
N ASP A 4 5.20 -21.67 -5.46
CA ASP A 4 5.80 -20.35 -5.42
C ASP A 4 4.87 -19.35 -6.12
N ILE A 5 4.54 -18.27 -5.41
CA ILE A 5 3.77 -17.17 -5.96
C ILE A 5 4.74 -16.20 -6.61
N VAL A 6 4.72 -16.15 -7.94
CA VAL A 6 5.61 -15.26 -8.72
C VAL A 6 5.25 -13.78 -8.51
N SER A 7 3.98 -13.46 -8.28
CA SER A 7 3.52 -12.08 -8.03
C SER A 7 2.21 -12.04 -7.26
N SER A 8 2.11 -11.14 -6.28
CA SER A 8 0.88 -10.85 -5.54
C SER A 8 -0.06 -9.88 -6.28
N VAL A 9 0.43 -9.18 -7.32
CA VAL A 9 -0.29 -8.09 -8.01
C VAL A 9 -1.68 -8.51 -8.52
N PRO A 10 -1.87 -9.67 -9.19
CA PRO A 10 -3.18 -10.07 -9.70
C PRO A 10 -4.22 -10.23 -8.58
N TYR A 11 -3.80 -10.73 -7.41
CA TYR A 11 -4.69 -10.94 -6.27
C TYR A 11 -5.14 -9.63 -5.65
N HIS A 12 -4.22 -8.67 -5.49
CA HIS A 12 -4.58 -7.33 -4.99
C HIS A 12 -5.52 -6.59 -5.94
N LYS A 13 -5.32 -6.71 -7.25
CA LYS A 13 -6.26 -6.16 -8.25
C LYS A 13 -7.63 -6.81 -8.16
N ASN A 14 -7.70 -8.13 -8.12
CA ASN A 14 -8.96 -8.86 -8.03
C ASN A 14 -9.74 -8.53 -6.75
N ASN A 15 -9.03 -8.40 -5.63
CA ASN A 15 -9.64 -8.01 -4.36
C ASN A 15 -10.23 -6.59 -4.43
N SER A 16 -9.53 -5.67 -5.10
CA SER A 16 -10.00 -4.29 -5.27
C SER A 16 -11.27 -4.24 -6.13
N ILE A 17 -11.26 -4.91 -7.29
CA ILE A 17 -12.43 -5.04 -8.18
C ILE A 17 -13.62 -5.69 -7.48
N SER A 18 -13.36 -6.62 -6.55
CA SER A 18 -14.40 -7.27 -5.75
C SER A 18 -14.93 -6.40 -4.60
N GLY A 19 -14.43 -5.17 -4.43
CA GLY A 19 -14.84 -4.22 -3.40
C GLY A 19 -14.24 -4.47 -2.00
N TYR A 20 -13.19 -5.30 -1.88
CA TYR A 20 -12.54 -5.52 -0.60
C TYR A 20 -11.65 -4.35 -0.20
N ARG A 21 -11.94 -3.76 0.96
CA ARG A 21 -11.12 -2.70 1.56
C ARG A 21 -9.75 -3.25 1.94
N SER A 22 -8.71 -2.60 1.44
CA SER A 22 -7.32 -2.98 1.66
C SER A 22 -6.56 -1.88 2.39
N LEU A 23 -5.71 -2.26 3.34
CA LEU A 23 -4.74 -1.38 3.98
C LEU A 23 -3.34 -1.92 3.67
N ILE A 24 -2.49 -1.06 3.10
CA ILE A 24 -1.07 -1.35 2.85
C ILE A 24 -0.27 -0.41 3.75
N PHE A 25 0.66 -0.96 4.53
CA PHE A 25 1.52 -0.20 5.43
C PHE A 25 2.97 -0.66 5.28
N SER A 26 3.91 0.24 5.56
CA SER A 26 5.34 -0.03 5.54
C SER A 26 6.01 0.77 6.66
N GLY A 27 7.06 0.19 7.27
CA GLY A 27 7.87 0.89 8.27
C GLY A 27 8.87 1.83 7.59
N ASP A 28 9.02 3.03 8.13
CA ASP A 28 9.94 4.05 7.60
C ASP A 28 11.42 3.69 7.79
N HIS A 29 11.73 2.88 8.81
CA HIS A 29 13.08 2.37 9.08
C HIS A 29 13.37 0.97 8.50
N ASP A 30 12.48 0.38 7.70
CA ASP A 30 12.77 -0.87 7.01
C ASP A 30 13.74 -0.63 5.85
N MET A 31 14.97 -1.14 5.96
CA MET A 31 15.98 -1.05 4.90
C MET A 31 15.90 -2.20 3.89
N ALA A 32 15.26 -3.32 4.23
CA ALA A 32 15.12 -4.46 3.33
C ALA A 32 13.99 -4.23 2.32
N VAL A 33 12.87 -3.67 2.77
CA VAL A 33 11.74 -3.27 1.92
C VAL A 33 11.30 -1.84 2.28
N PRO A 34 12.02 -0.82 1.80
CA PRO A 34 11.72 0.57 2.14
C PRO A 34 10.34 1.00 1.62
N TYR A 35 9.69 1.89 2.36
CA TYR A 35 8.35 2.40 2.02
C TYR A 35 8.24 3.00 0.60
N LEU A 36 9.35 3.56 0.08
CA LEU A 36 9.43 4.05 -1.30
C LEU A 36 9.18 2.93 -2.33
N GLY A 37 9.65 1.71 -2.05
CA GLY A 37 9.37 0.53 -2.86
C GLY A 37 7.89 0.17 -2.85
N THR A 38 7.25 0.23 -1.67
CA THR A 38 5.79 0.04 -1.56
C THR A 38 5.02 1.09 -2.35
N GLN A 39 5.42 2.36 -2.29
CA GLN A 39 4.80 3.44 -3.06
C GLN A 39 4.96 3.21 -4.58
N ALA A 40 6.15 2.81 -5.03
CA ALA A 40 6.40 2.49 -6.44
C ALA A 40 5.56 1.30 -6.90
N TRP A 41 5.42 0.27 -6.07
CA TRP A 41 4.60 -0.90 -6.37
C TRP A 41 3.10 -0.55 -6.53
N ILE A 42 2.55 0.29 -5.64
CA ILE A 42 1.16 0.76 -5.74
C ILE A 42 0.94 1.55 -7.05
N ARG A 43 1.84 2.49 -7.37
CA ARG A 43 1.69 3.37 -8.53
C ARG A 43 1.96 2.66 -9.86
N SER A 44 2.99 1.82 -9.92
CA SER A 44 3.47 1.24 -11.18
C SER A 44 2.95 -0.18 -11.43
N SER A 45 2.71 -0.98 -10.39
CA SER A 45 2.25 -2.38 -10.55
C SER A 45 0.72 -2.50 -10.41
N LEU A 46 0.15 -1.90 -9.37
CA LEU A 46 -1.31 -1.86 -9.20
C LEU A 46 -1.97 -0.85 -10.13
N ASN A 47 -1.24 0.19 -10.54
CA ASN A 47 -1.73 1.30 -11.37
C ASN A 47 -2.83 2.12 -10.66
N TYR A 48 -2.66 2.35 -9.36
CA TYR A 48 -3.58 3.19 -8.58
C TYR A 48 -3.03 4.61 -8.45
N SER A 49 -3.89 5.60 -8.68
CA SER A 49 -3.56 7.01 -8.48
C SER A 49 -3.77 7.42 -7.03
N ILE A 50 -2.80 8.14 -6.47
CA ILE A 50 -2.93 8.78 -5.16
C ILE A 50 -3.67 10.09 -5.39
N ILE A 51 -4.83 10.27 -4.77
CA ILE A 51 -5.65 11.50 -4.90
C ILE A 51 -5.77 12.29 -3.61
N ASP A 52 -5.38 11.68 -2.49
CA ASP A 52 -5.37 12.30 -1.19
C ASP A 52 -3.91 12.42 -0.74
N ASP A 53 -3.48 13.65 -0.52
CA ASP A 53 -2.12 13.95 -0.12
C ASP A 53 -1.80 13.33 1.23
N TRP A 54 -0.51 13.09 1.46
CA TRP A 54 -0.03 12.52 2.72
C TRP A 54 -0.40 13.43 3.89
N ARG A 55 -1.06 12.85 4.89
CA ARG A 55 -1.37 13.53 6.16
C ARG A 55 -0.88 12.71 7.35
N PRO A 56 -0.53 13.35 8.46
CA PRO A 56 -0.17 12.63 9.67
C PRO A 56 -1.39 11.89 10.25
N TRP A 57 -1.17 10.69 10.78
CA TRP A 57 -2.14 10.04 11.67
C TRP A 57 -1.60 10.09 13.10
N MET A 58 -2.48 10.42 14.05
CA MET A 58 -2.11 10.78 15.41
C MET A 58 -2.66 9.75 16.41
N ILE A 59 -1.83 9.37 17.40
CA ILE A 59 -2.25 8.64 18.60
C ILE A 59 -1.69 9.41 19.81
N ASN A 60 -2.54 9.73 20.78
CA ASN A 60 -2.15 10.43 22.02
C ASN A 60 -1.31 11.69 21.75
N ASP A 61 -1.75 12.53 20.81
CA ASP A 61 -1.07 13.76 20.38
C ASP A 61 0.35 13.56 19.80
N GLN A 62 0.70 12.32 19.42
CA GLN A 62 1.95 12.00 18.73
C GLN A 62 1.69 11.51 17.32
N ILE A 63 2.59 11.88 16.39
CA ILE A 63 2.57 11.39 15.01
C ILE A 63 2.96 9.91 15.05
N ALA A 64 1.99 9.04 14.76
CA ALA A 64 2.23 7.61 14.63
C ALA A 64 2.68 7.23 13.20
N GLY A 65 2.58 8.17 12.25
CA GLY A 65 3.07 8.05 10.88
C GLY A 65 2.27 8.89 9.89
N TYR A 66 2.28 8.50 8.62
CA TYR A 66 1.57 9.19 7.54
C TYR A 66 0.65 8.24 6.78
N ILE A 67 -0.50 8.75 6.33
CA ILE A 67 -1.48 8.01 5.53
C ILE A 67 -1.85 8.78 4.27
N CYS A 68 -2.05 8.06 3.17
CA CYS A 68 -2.64 8.56 1.92
C CYS A 68 -3.74 7.60 1.46
N ALA A 69 -4.67 8.08 0.63
CA ALA A 69 -5.73 7.27 0.04
C ALA A 69 -5.59 7.24 -1.49
N PRO A 70 -5.42 6.05 -2.09
CA PRO A 70 -5.49 5.90 -3.54
C PRO A 70 -6.94 5.74 -4.02
N ILE A 71 -7.20 6.05 -5.28
CA ILE A 71 -8.42 5.62 -5.97
C ILE A 71 -8.32 4.10 -6.17
N PHE A 72 -9.26 3.37 -5.59
CA PHE A 72 -9.51 1.98 -5.93
C PHE A 72 -10.56 1.91 -7.05
N PRO A 73 -10.35 1.06 -8.08
CA PRO A 73 -11.36 0.77 -9.10
C PRO A 73 -12.52 -0.06 -8.55
#